data_AF-N9PY09-F1
#
_entry.id   AF-N9PY09-F1
#
_cell.length_a   1.000
_cell.length_b   1.000
_cell.length_c   1.000
_cell.angle_alpha   90.00
_cell.angle_beta   90.00
_cell.angle_gamma   90.00
#
_symmetry.space_group_name_H-M   'P 1'
#
loop_
_entity.id
_entity.type
_entity.pdbx_description
1 polymer ?
#
loop_
_entity_poly.entity_id
_entity_poly.type
_entity_poly.pdbx_seq_one_letter_code
_entity_poly.pdbx_strand_id
1 'polypeptide(L)'
;MVAIHQALFNTGHVTDPNDLKSRAIMQRDYVIGLNAVTDQAYVHAKVSLLSGRSVEVRQAISELVLDVMQQYIAPQPELKIQLCVEIIEMPKQTYRKAVI
;
A
#
# COMPACT_ATOMS: atom_id res chain seq x y z
N MET A 1 -1.14 -9.18 -3.25
CA MET A 1 -2.21 -8.15 -3.11
C MET A 1 -3.48 -8.70 -2.46
N VAL A 2 -3.96 -9.88 -2.82
CA VAL A 2 -5.13 -10.51 -2.15
C VAL A 2 -4.95 -10.61 -0.63
N ALA A 3 -3.77 -10.97 -0.13
CA ALA A 3 -3.48 -10.99 1.31
C ALA A 3 -3.71 -9.63 2.01
N ILE A 4 -3.39 -8.51 1.33
CA ILE A 4 -3.65 -7.16 1.87
C ILE A 4 -5.16 -6.92 1.95
N HIS A 5 -5.93 -7.33 0.93
CA HIS A 5 -7.39 -7.23 0.95
C HIS A 5 -7.97 -8.04 2.11
N GLN A 6 -7.53 -9.29 2.30
CA GLN A 6 -7.96 -10.13 3.42
C GLN A 6 -7.64 -9.48 4.76
N ALA A 7 -6.43 -8.97 4.94
CA ALA A 7 -6.02 -8.33 6.19
C ALA A 7 -6.88 -7.10 6.53
N LEU A 8 -7.11 -6.22 5.55
CA LEU A 8 -7.96 -5.02 5.73
C LEU A 8 -9.43 -5.36 6.01
N PHE A 9 -9.94 -6.43 5.42
CA PHE A 9 -11.30 -6.90 5.65
C PHE A 9 -11.45 -7.56 7.03
N ASN A 10 -10.54 -8.47 7.37
CA ASN A 10 -10.58 -9.23 8.63
C ASN A 10 -10.40 -8.34 9.88
N THR A 11 -9.68 -7.23 9.76
CA THR A 11 -9.53 -6.23 10.83
C THR A 11 -10.69 -5.23 10.91
N GLY A 12 -11.68 -5.34 10.02
CA GLY A 12 -12.84 -4.44 9.97
C GLY A 12 -12.53 -3.04 9.45
N HIS A 13 -11.32 -2.79 8.95
CA HIS A 13 -10.95 -1.51 8.35
C HIS A 13 -11.70 -1.26 7.03
N VAL A 14 -12.15 -2.31 6.35
CA VAL A 14 -13.05 -2.25 5.20
C VAL A 14 -14.18 -3.27 5.39
N THR A 15 -15.43 -2.83 5.24
CA THR A 15 -16.62 -3.65 5.51
C THR A 15 -17.20 -4.32 4.27
N ASP A 16 -17.02 -3.73 3.08
CA ASP A 16 -17.43 -4.32 1.81
C ASP A 16 -16.18 -4.76 1.03
N PRO A 17 -15.99 -6.07 0.78
CA PRO A 17 -14.82 -6.56 0.05
C PRO A 17 -14.74 -5.99 -1.38
N ASN A 18 -15.86 -5.60 -2.00
CA ASN A 18 -15.88 -5.01 -3.34
C ASN A 18 -15.34 -3.56 -3.38
N ASP A 19 -15.21 -2.90 -2.23
CA ASP A 19 -14.59 -1.57 -2.14
C ASP A 19 -13.04 -1.66 -2.16
N LEU A 20 -12.45 -2.85 -2.03
CA LEU A 20 -11.00 -3.07 -2.10
C LEU A 20 -10.52 -3.20 -3.55
N LYS A 21 -9.76 -2.22 -4.01
CA LYS A 21 -9.19 -2.18 -5.37
C LYS A 21 -7.69 -1.95 -5.30
N SER A 22 -6.92 -2.87 -5.85
CA SER A 22 -5.46 -2.79 -5.89
C SER A 22 -4.93 -3.06 -7.29
N ARG A 23 -3.72 -2.56 -7.53
CA ARG A 23 -2.91 -2.80 -8.72
C ARG A 23 -1.46 -2.62 -8.35
N ALA A 24 -0.58 -3.35 -9.03
CA ALA A 24 0.87 -3.19 -8.92
C ALA A 24 1.42 -2.74 -10.27
N ILE A 25 2.32 -1.76 -10.25
CA ILE A 25 2.97 -1.22 -11.46
C ILE A 25 4.48 -1.32 -11.23
N MET A 26 5.15 -2.09 -12.08
CA MET A 26 6.61 -2.20 -12.08
C MET A 26 7.21 -0.96 -12.73
N GLN A 27 8.01 -0.21 -11.98
CA GLN A 27 8.85 0.85 -12.55
C GLN A 27 10.09 0.19 -13.16
N ARG A 28 10.27 0.36 -14.46
CA ARG A 28 11.40 -0.25 -15.20
C ARG A 28 12.65 0.61 -15.11
N ASP A 29 12.48 1.92 -15.26
CA ASP A 29 13.56 2.89 -15.20
C ASP A 29 13.46 3.63 -13.86
N TYR A 30 14.31 3.24 -12.91
CA TYR A 30 14.36 3.85 -11.59
C TYR A 30 15.81 4.02 -11.14
N VAL A 31 16.06 5.03 -10.30
CA VAL A 31 17.35 5.29 -9.66
C VAL A 31 17.12 5.43 -8.17
N ILE A 32 17.94 4.75 -7.38
CA ILE A 32 17.93 4.87 -5.91
C ILE A 32 19.32 5.31 -5.46
N GLY A 33 19.37 6.46 -4.79
CA GLY A 33 20.63 7.09 -4.41
C GLY A 33 21.27 7.87 -5.56
N LEU A 34 22.60 7.98 -5.53
CA LEU A 34 23.39 8.79 -6.47
C LEU A 34 24.14 7.97 -7.53
N ASN A 35 24.08 6.63 -7.44
CA ASN A 35 24.82 5.73 -8.32
C ASN A 35 23.88 5.14 -9.38
N ALA A 36 24.37 5.02 -10.62
CA ALA A 36 23.62 4.41 -11.73
C ALA A 36 23.42 2.90 -11.56
N VAL A 37 24.37 2.22 -10.91
CA VAL A 37 24.26 0.81 -10.50
C VAL A 37 24.05 0.79 -8.99
N THR A 38 23.03 0.05 -8.54
CA THR A 38 22.64 0.02 -7.14
C THR A 38 22.17 -1.38 -6.75
N ASP A 39 22.47 -1.78 -5.51
CA ASP A 39 21.95 -2.98 -4.86
C ASP A 39 20.57 -2.72 -4.22
N GLN A 40 19.94 -1.59 -4.54
CA GLN A 40 18.69 -1.18 -3.94
C GLN A 40 17.50 -1.51 -4.85
N ALA A 41 16.40 -1.92 -4.22
CA ALA A 41 15.09 -1.97 -4.83
C ALA A 41 14.06 -1.36 -3.88
N TYR A 42 12.87 -1.05 -4.38
CA TYR A 42 11.81 -0.50 -3.54
C TYR A 42 10.43 -1.01 -3.94
N VAL A 43 9.53 -1.02 -2.96
CA VAL A 43 8.10 -1.17 -3.18
C VAL A 43 7.39 -0.11 -2.36
N HIS A 44 6.67 0.78 -3.06
CA HIS A 44 5.89 1.86 -2.44
C HIS A 44 4.40 1.58 -2.64
N ALA A 45 3.71 1.24 -1.55
CA ALA A 45 2.26 1.09 -1.54
C ALA A 45 1.58 2.43 -1.21
N LYS A 46 0.67 2.88 -2.07
CA LYS A 46 -0.21 4.01 -1.80
C LYS A 46 -1.59 3.50 -1.43
N VAL A 47 -2.06 3.80 -0.22
CA VAL A 47 -3.38 3.42 0.28
C VAL A 47 -4.27 4.65 0.34
N SER A 48 -5.09 4.81 -0.69
CA SER A 48 -6.06 5.90 -0.75
C SER A 48 -7.36 5.50 -0.03
N LEU A 49 -7.77 6.28 0.96
CA LEU A 49 -8.99 6.06 1.75
C LEU A 49 -9.79 7.35 1.88
N LEU A 50 -11.11 7.24 2.08
CA LEU A 50 -11.95 8.42 2.30
C LEU A 50 -11.59 9.12 3.62
N SER A 51 -11.56 10.46 3.60
CA SER A 51 -11.17 11.28 4.74
C SER A 51 -12.04 11.08 5.98
N GLY A 52 -11.48 11.35 7.16
CA GLY A 52 -12.22 11.34 8.43
C GLY A 52 -12.09 10.07 9.26
N ARG A 53 -11.08 9.24 8.97
CA ARG A 53 -10.56 8.26 9.95
C ARG A 53 -9.59 8.98 10.89
N SER A 54 -9.52 8.55 12.14
CA SER A 54 -8.55 9.10 13.09
C SER A 54 -7.11 8.78 12.67
N VAL A 55 -6.13 9.48 13.24
CA VAL A 55 -4.71 9.24 12.96
C VAL A 55 -4.33 7.80 13.32
N GLU A 56 -4.82 7.31 14.45
CA GLU A 56 -4.54 5.97 14.98
C GLU A 56 -5.04 4.88 14.02
N VAL A 57 -6.24 5.06 13.45
CA VAL A 57 -6.78 4.13 12.46
C VAL A 57 -5.95 4.16 11.17
N ARG A 58 -5.45 5.33 10.75
CA ARG A 58 -4.59 5.43 9.56
C ARG A 58 -3.22 4.79 9.81
N GLN A 59 -2.65 4.93 11.01
CA GLN A 59 -1.42 4.26 11.41
C GLN A 59 -1.60 2.74 11.41
N ALA A 60 -2.67 2.23 12.04
CA ALA A 60 -2.96 0.80 12.07
C ALA A 60 -3.11 0.20 10.66
N ILE A 61 -3.77 0.91 9.74
CA ILE A 61 -3.87 0.50 8.32
C ILE A 61 -2.49 0.49 7.66
N SER A 62 -1.66 1.51 7.91
CA SER A 62 -0.32 1.61 7.33
C SER A 62 0.58 0.47 7.80
N GLU A 63 0.58 0.19 9.09
CA GLU A 63 1.34 -0.89 9.72
C GLU A 63 0.88 -2.26 9.20
N LEU A 64 -0.43 -2.52 9.20
CA LEU A 64 -0.99 -3.77 8.70
C LEU A 64 -0.60 -4.05 7.24
N VAL A 65 -0.64 -3.02 6.38
CA VAL A 65 -0.24 -3.16 4.97
C VAL A 65 1.26 -3.43 4.86
N LEU A 66 2.10 -2.74 5.66
CA LEU A 66 3.55 -2.94 5.68
C LEU A 66 3.90 -4.36 6.14
N ASP A 67 3.28 -4.86 7.20
CA ASP A 67 3.49 -6.21 7.74
C ASP A 67 3.16 -7.28 6.70
N VAL A 68 2.02 -7.13 6.01
CA VAL A 68 1.65 -8.06 4.92
C VAL A 68 2.62 -7.95 3.75
N MET A 69 3.12 -6.76 3.41
CA MET A 69 4.16 -6.62 2.39
C MET A 69 5.44 -7.34 2.79
N GLN A 70 5.90 -7.20 4.03
CA GLN A 70 7.09 -7.87 4.56
C GLN A 70 6.97 -9.40 4.54
N GLN A 71 5.77 -9.94 4.80
CA GLN A 71 5.54 -11.38 4.77
C GLN A 71 5.58 -11.98 3.35
N TYR A 72 5.18 -11.22 2.33
CA TYR A 72 4.98 -11.74 0.96
C TYR A 72 6.06 -11.30 -0.03
N ILE A 73 6.82 -10.25 0.26
CA ILE A 73 7.95 -9.83 -0.59
C ILE A 73 9.18 -10.60 -0.14
N ALA A 74 9.54 -11.61 -0.93
CA ALA A 74 10.67 -12.47 -0.63
C ALA A 74 11.99 -11.66 -0.60
N PRO A 75 12.84 -11.86 0.43
CA PRO A 75 14.19 -11.34 0.44
C PRO A 75 14.94 -11.76 -0.83
N GLN A 76 15.72 -10.85 -1.39
CA GLN A 76 16.57 -11.10 -2.55
C GLN A 76 18.03 -10.95 -2.10
N PRO A 77 18.88 -11.99 -2.20
CA PRO A 77 20.23 -11.96 -1.64
C PRO A 77 21.10 -10.78 -2.09
N GLU A 78 20.89 -10.29 -3.31
CA GLU A 78 21.66 -9.20 -3.92
C GLU A 78 20.97 -7.84 -3.85
N LEU A 79 19.76 -7.76 -3.28
CA LEU A 79 19.00 -6.51 -3.19
C LEU A 79 18.62 -6.16 -1.75
N LYS A 80 18.91 -4.93 -1.36
CA LYS A 80 18.28 -4.26 -0.21
C LYS A 80 16.95 -3.67 -0.66
N ILE A 81 15.86 -4.30 -0.25
CA ILE A 81 14.51 -3.90 -0.63
C ILE A 81 13.93 -2.94 0.42
N GLN A 82 13.59 -1.73 -0.01
CA GLN A 82 12.93 -0.73 0.83
C GLN A 82 11.41 -0.84 0.65
N LEU A 83 10.68 -1.01 1.76
CA LEU A 83 9.23 -1.10 1.76
C LEU A 83 8.64 0.13 2.44
N CYS A 84 7.68 0.78 1.80
CA CYS A 84 6.97 1.91 2.39
C CYS A 84 5.49 1.90 2.05
N VAL A 85 4.70 2.45 2.96
CA VAL A 85 3.25 2.64 2.82
C VAL A 85 2.93 4.11 3.03
N GLU A 86 2.21 4.70 2.08
CA GLU A 86 1.71 6.08 2.14
C GLU A 86 0.19 6.05 2.26
N ILE A 87 -0.35 6.67 3.32
CA ILE A 87 -1.79 6.88 3.47
C ILE A 87 -2.20 8.19 2.80
N ILE A 88 -3.16 8.11 1.89
CA ILE A 88 -3.70 9.28 1.16
C ILE A 88 -5.17 9.43 1.51
N GLU A 89 -5.55 10.57 2.07
CA GLU A 89 -6.97 10.88 2.35
C GLU A 89 -7.64 11.51 1.12
N MET A 90 -8.69 10.86 0.61
CA MET A 90 -9.56 11.37 -0.44
C MET A 90 -10.72 12.15 0.20
N PRO A 91 -10.92 13.45 -0.10
CA PRO A 91 -11.98 14.23 0.49
C PRO A 91 -13.36 13.64 0.21
N LYS A 92 -14.09 13.22 1.26
CA LYS A 92 -15.44 12.64 1.13
C LYS A 92 -16.41 13.56 0.40
N GLN A 93 -16.29 14.87 0.56
CA GLN A 93 -17.21 15.86 0.03
C GLN A 93 -17.20 15.89 -1.51
N THR A 94 -16.06 15.60 -2.13
CA THR A 94 -15.87 15.64 -3.59
C THR A 94 -15.74 14.25 -4.21
N TYR A 95 -15.62 13.19 -3.41
CA TYR A 95 -15.61 11.82 -3.92
C TYR A 95 -16.99 11.40 -4.44
N ARG A 96 -17.05 10.82 -5.64
CA ARG A 96 -18.27 10.30 -6.26
C ARG A 96 -18.00 8.89 -6.78
N LYS A 97 -18.96 7.98 -6.58
CA LYS A 97 -18.92 6.61 -7.11
C LYS A 97 -20.29 6.23 -7.66
N ALA A 98 -20.30 5.43 -8.73
CA ALA A 98 -21.49 4.81 -9.30
C ALA A 98 -21.18 3.34 -9.62
N VAL A 99 -22.19 2.49 -9.58
CA VAL A 99 -22.16 1.10 -10.08
C VAL A 99 -23.17 1.06 -11.22
N ILE A 100 -22.77 0.51 -12.36
CA ILE A 100 -23.57 0.43 -13.60
C ILE A 100 -23.66 -1.03 -13.99
#